data_AF-A0A2T2Y908-F1
#
_entry.id   AF-A0A2T2Y908-F1
#
_cell.length_a   1.000
_cell.length_b   1.000
_cell.length_c   1.000
_cell.angle_alpha   90.00
_cell.angle_beta   90.00
_cell.angle_gamma   90.00
#
_symmetry.space_group_name_H-M   'P 1'
#
loop_
_entity.id
_entity.type
_entity.pdbx_description
1 polymer ?
#
loop_
_entity_poly.entity_id
_entity_poly.type
_entity_poly.pdbx_seq_one_letter_code
_entity_poly.pdbx_strand_id
1 'polypeptide(L)'
;MAGLLRKGLICFHIRTRQVQWFRHQPENPNSLASNWVRNILQDTQGTIWIATSAGLDQFQEQSGRFIHYKPESATPLTLPETDLYTLYQRPTGEILIGSASL
;
A
#
# COMPACT_ATOMS: atom_id res chain seq x y z
N MET A 1 -6.77 -20.12 -19.57
CA MET A 1 -5.75 -19.15 -19.13
C MET A 1 -6.39 -18.25 -18.06
N ALA A 2 -6.25 -18.60 -16.79
CA ALA A 2 -6.83 -17.82 -15.70
C ALA A 2 -5.97 -16.58 -15.45
N GLY A 3 -6.37 -15.43 -16.01
CA GLY A 3 -5.83 -14.15 -15.57
C GLY A 3 -6.12 -14.03 -14.07
N LEU A 4 -5.08 -14.09 -13.24
CA LEU A 4 -5.19 -13.94 -11.79
C LEU A 4 -6.02 -12.69 -11.52
N LEU A 5 -7.23 -12.88 -10.99
CA LEU A 5 -8.14 -11.81 -10.58
C LEU A 5 -7.49 -11.06 -9.41
N ARG A 6 -6.53 -10.19 -9.70
CA ARG A 6 -5.87 -9.33 -8.72
C ARG A 6 -6.81 -8.17 -8.48
N LYS A 7 -7.52 -8.18 -7.35
CA LYS A 7 -8.62 -7.24 -7.09
C LYS A 7 -8.23 -6.05 -6.21
N GLY A 8 -6.93 -5.76 -6.07
CA GLY A 8 -6.43 -4.67 -5.23
C GLY A 8 -6.61 -4.95 -3.75
N LEU A 9 -6.97 -3.92 -2.99
CA LEU A 9 -7.21 -4.01 -1.55
C LEU A 9 -8.72 -4.12 -1.27
N ILE A 10 -9.07 -4.98 -0.32
CA ILE A 10 -10.45 -5.18 0.16
C ILE A 10 -10.50 -4.77 1.63
N CYS A 11 -11.37 -3.84 1.97
CA CYS A 11 -11.72 -3.54 3.35
C CYS A 11 -13.10 -4.14 3.67
N PHE A 12 -13.17 -4.99 4.69
CA PHE A 12 -14.41 -5.56 5.18
C PHE A 12 -14.79 -4.92 6.51
N HIS A 13 -15.85 -4.12 6.50
CA HIS A 13 -16.39 -3.47 7.69
C HIS A 13 -17.16 -4.51 8.52
N ILE A 14 -16.52 -5.05 9.55
CA ILE A 14 -17.04 -6.17 10.35
C ILE A 14 -18.42 -5.86 10.97
N ARG A 15 -18.62 -4.63 11.47
CA ARG A 15 -19.86 -4.23 12.14
C ARG A 15 -21.04 -4.14 11.19
N THR A 16 -20.85 -3.59 9.99
CA THR A 16 -21.92 -3.36 9.00
C THR A 16 -22.03 -4.48 7.97
N ARG A 17 -21.07 -5.41 7.94
CA ARG A 17 -20.91 -6.45 6.90
C ARG A 17 -20.74 -5.88 5.49
N GLN A 18 -20.28 -4.65 5.37
CA GLN A 18 -20.06 -3.99 4.08
C GLN A 18 -18.63 -4.21 3.58
N VAL A 19 -18.48 -4.32 2.25
CA VAL A 19 -17.18 -4.46 1.58
C VAL A 19 -16.89 -3.20 0.78
N GLN A 20 -15.69 -2.66 0.93
CA GLN A 20 -15.14 -1.60 0.09
C GLN A 20 -13.93 -2.11 -0.69
N TRP A 21 -13.87 -1.73 -1.97
CA TRP A 21 -12.80 -2.08 -2.88
C TRP A 21 -11.95 -0.87 -3.17
N PHE A 22 -10.64 -1.02 -3.03
CA PHE A 22 -9.67 -0.04 -3.48
C PHE A 22 -8.84 -0.65 -4.60
N ARG A 23 -8.82 0.04 -5.74
CA ARG A 23 -8.13 -0.40 -6.95
C ARG A 23 -7.28 0.72 -7.50
N HIS A 24 -6.25 0.34 -8.23
CA HIS A 24 -5.51 1.27 -9.06
C HIS A 24 -6.41 1.82 -10.17
N GLN A 25 -6.44 3.14 -10.29
CA GLN A 25 -7.15 3.91 -11.29
C GLN A 25 -6.13 4.89 -11.91
N PRO A 26 -5.65 4.66 -13.14
CA PRO A 26 -4.63 5.50 -13.78
C PRO A 26 -4.97 7.00 -13.82
N GLU A 27 -6.25 7.32 -13.92
CA GLU A 27 -6.80 8.67 -13.95
C GLU A 27 -6.95 9.34 -12.56
N ASN A 28 -6.77 8.59 -11.48
CA ASN A 28 -6.91 9.07 -10.12
C ASN A 28 -5.60 8.87 -9.32
N PRO A 29 -4.79 9.92 -9.15
CA PRO A 29 -3.50 9.84 -8.45
C PRO A 29 -3.62 9.61 -6.94
N ASN A 30 -4.84 9.57 -6.40
CA ASN A 30 -5.11 9.24 -5.00
C ASN A 30 -5.71 7.83 -4.84
N SER A 31 -5.78 7.04 -5.92
CA SER A 31 -6.17 5.63 -5.91
C SER A 31 -4.99 4.74 -5.49
N LEU A 32 -5.17 3.43 -5.34
CA LEU A 32 -4.08 2.52 -4.95
C LEU A 32 -2.94 2.52 -6.00
N ALA A 33 -1.67 2.49 -5.62
CA ALA A 33 -0.55 2.55 -6.57
C ALA A 33 -0.51 1.35 -7.53
N SER A 34 -0.86 0.16 -7.05
CA SER A 34 -0.96 -1.05 -7.85
C SER A 34 -1.99 -2.00 -7.26
N ASN A 35 -2.73 -2.70 -8.13
CA ASN A 35 -3.64 -3.78 -7.71
C ASN A 35 -2.90 -5.01 -7.14
N TRP A 36 -1.57 -5.03 -7.21
CA TRP A 36 -0.74 -6.06 -6.62
C TRP A 36 -0.26 -5.63 -5.24
N VAL A 37 -1.13 -5.84 -4.24
CA VAL A 37 -0.80 -5.66 -2.82
C VAL A 37 0.00 -6.86 -2.33
N ARG A 38 1.09 -6.59 -1.61
CA ARG A 38 2.05 -7.58 -1.10
C ARG A 38 2.01 -7.69 0.41
N ASN A 39 1.86 -6.56 1.09
CA ASN A 39 1.86 -6.50 2.55
C ASN A 39 1.05 -5.30 3.05
N ILE A 40 0.51 -5.40 4.26
CA ILE A 40 -0.19 -4.33 4.95
C ILE A 40 0.31 -4.29 6.39
N LEU A 41 0.71 -3.11 6.86
CA LEU A 41 1.23 -2.87 8.19
C LEU A 41 0.52 -1.66 8.81
N GLN A 42 0.00 -1.82 10.02
CA GLN A 42 -0.38 -0.68 10.86
C GLN A 42 0.81 -0.32 11.74
N ASP A 43 1.24 0.94 11.71
CA ASP A 43 2.28 1.41 12.62
C ASP A 43 1.73 1.76 14.01
N THR A 44 2.64 1.99 14.96
CA THR A 44 2.32 2.41 16.34
C THR A 44 1.56 3.73 16.46
N GLN A 45 1.53 4.56 15.41
CA GLN A 45 0.75 5.80 15.35
C GLN A 45 -0.64 5.57 14.73
N GLY A 46 -0.95 4.34 14.33
CA GLY A 46 -2.21 3.95 13.71
C GLY A 46 -2.25 4.13 12.19
N THR A 47 -1.15 4.56 11.56
CA THR A 47 -1.07 4.74 10.10
C THR A 47 -1.02 3.39 9.41
N ILE A 48 -1.80 3.24 8.34
CA ILE A 48 -1.81 2.03 7.52
C ILE A 48 -0.88 2.20 6.32
N TRP A 49 0.13 1.34 6.26
CA TRP A 49 1.12 1.24 5.20
C TRP A 49 0.84 0.01 4.34
N ILE A 50 0.89 0.17 3.02
CA ILE A 50 0.56 -0.88 2.06
C ILE A 50 1.72 -1.01 1.07
N ALA A 51 2.40 -2.14 1.11
CA ALA A 51 3.39 -2.48 0.10
C ALA A 51 2.69 -2.99 -1.15
N THR A 52 3.02 -2.40 -2.29
CA THR A 52 2.53 -2.81 -3.60
C THR A 52 3.70 -3.12 -4.53
N SER A 53 3.41 -3.67 -5.72
CA SER A 53 4.43 -3.83 -6.77
C SER A 53 4.89 -2.52 -7.42
N ALA A 54 4.31 -1.37 -7.03
CA ALA A 54 4.61 -0.06 -7.57
C ALA A 54 5.14 0.92 -6.50
N GLY A 55 5.50 0.41 -5.32
CA GLY A 55 6.00 1.18 -4.20
C GLY A 55 5.15 1.03 -2.94
N LEU A 56 5.26 2.02 -2.05
CA LEU A 56 4.60 2.04 -0.76
C LEU A 56 3.46 3.06 -0.76
N ASP A 57 2.29 2.64 -0.30
CA ASP A 57 1.14 3.52 -0.09
C ASP A 57 0.88 3.76 1.40
N GLN A 58 0.64 5.01 1.77
CA GLN A 58 0.00 5.36 3.04
C GLN A 58 -1.49 5.54 2.81
N PHE A 59 -2.32 4.77 3.52
CA PHE A 59 -3.77 4.88 3.44
C PHE A 59 -4.31 5.89 4.46
N GLN A 60 -5.00 6.90 3.95
CA GLN A 60 -5.70 7.90 4.75
C GLN A 60 -7.15 7.47 4.96
N GLU A 61 -7.43 6.78 6.06
CA GLU A 61 -8.73 6.18 6.33
C GLU A 61 -9.88 7.20 6.30
N GLN A 62 -9.67 8.43 6.80
CA GLN A 62 -10.72 9.44 6.85
C GLN A 62 -11.15 9.92 5.46
N SER A 63 -10.24 9.91 4.49
CA SER A 63 -10.49 10.41 3.12
C SER A 63 -10.62 9.30 2.09
N GLY A 64 -10.27 8.06 2.45
CA GLY A 64 -10.19 6.92 1.54
C GLY A 64 -9.11 7.07 0.45
N ARG A 65 -8.10 7.92 0.67
CA ARG A 65 -7.05 8.25 -0.31
C ARG A 65 -5.75 7.53 0.01
N PHE A 66 -4.91 7.38 -1.03
CA PHE A 66 -3.57 6.82 -0.92
C PHE A 66 -2.53 7.91 -1.23
N ILE A 67 -1.51 8.01 -0.38
CA ILE A 67 -0.31 8.79 -0.65
C ILE A 67 0.78 7.83 -1.11
N HIS A 68 1.34 8.08 -2.30
CA HIS A 68 2.34 7.24 -2.93
C HIS A 68 3.77 7.66 -2.57
N TYR A 69 4.56 6.70 -2.11
CA TYR A 69 5.99 6.83 -1.90
C TYR A 69 6.71 5.92 -2.92
N LYS A 70 7.35 6.55 -3.91
CA LYS A 70 8.08 5.89 -5.01
C LYS A 70 9.26 6.75 -5.48
N PRO A 71 10.25 6.22 -6.21
CA PRO A 71 11.48 6.95 -6.54
C PRO A 71 11.25 8.34 -7.17
N GLU A 72 10.20 8.49 -7.98
CA GLU A 72 9.87 9.72 -8.72
C GLU A 72 8.98 10.70 -7.93
N SER A 73 8.53 10.32 -6.73
CA SER A 73 7.68 11.18 -5.90
C SER A 73 8.52 12.23 -5.18
N ALA A 74 8.07 13.50 -5.18
CA ALA A 74 8.71 14.61 -4.49
C ALA A 74 8.61 14.52 -2.94
N THR A 75 8.34 13.33 -2.40
CA THR A 75 8.28 13.07 -0.96
C THR A 75 9.65 12.67 -0.42
N PRO A 76 9.99 12.98 0.85
CA PRO A 76 11.31 12.73 1.42
C PRO A 76 11.67 11.24 1.60
N LEU A 77 10.79 10.31 1.22
CA LEU A 77 11.05 8.86 1.22
C LEU A 77 11.28 8.37 -0.22
N THR A 78 12.46 8.65 -0.77
CA THR A 78 12.87 8.07 -2.06
C THR A 78 13.22 6.61 -1.82
N LEU A 79 12.27 5.71 -2.08
CA LEU A 79 12.55 4.28 -2.12
C LEU A 79 13.41 3.99 -3.36
N PRO A 80 14.51 3.24 -3.23
CA PRO A 80 15.36 2.90 -4.37
C PRO A 80 14.68 1.94 -5.35
N GLU A 81 13.63 1.24 -4.90
CA GLU A 81 12.92 0.20 -5.67
C GLU A 81 11.41 0.22 -5.38
N THR A 82 10.64 -0.41 -6.28
CA THR A 82 9.17 -0.37 -6.27
C THR A 82 8.50 -1.72 -6.02
N ASP A 83 9.18 -2.87 -6.16
CA ASP A 83 8.58 -4.19 -5.83
C ASP A 83 8.88 -4.57 -4.37
N LEU A 84 8.02 -4.10 -3.49
CA LEU A 84 8.15 -4.28 -2.04
C LEU A 84 7.38 -5.52 -1.58
N TYR A 85 8.00 -6.38 -0.77
CA TYR A 85 7.38 -7.64 -0.33
C TYR A 85 6.93 -7.63 1.11
N THR A 86 7.71 -7.01 1.98
CA THR A 86 7.48 -7.08 3.42
C THR A 86 7.67 -5.73 4.07
N LEU A 87 6.80 -5.43 5.02
CA LEU A 87 6.91 -4.31 5.93
C LEU A 87 7.00 -4.88 7.34
N TYR A 88 7.94 -4.36 8.14
CA TYR A 88 8.07 -4.74 9.54
C TYR A 88 8.43 -3.52 10.38
N GLN A 89 7.60 -3.19 11.37
CA GLN A 89 7.92 -2.11 12.30
C GLN A 89 8.82 -2.62 13.44
N ARG A 90 9.96 -1.95 13.65
CA ARG A 90 10.79 -2.16 14.84
C ARG A 90 10.16 -1.49 16.07
N PRO A 91 10.47 -1.97 17.30
CA PRO A 91 10.06 -1.29 18.53
C PRO A 91 10.53 0.16 18.64
N THR A 92 11.64 0.51 17.99
CA THR A 92 12.21 1.86 17.90
C THR A 92 11.41 2.80 16.98
N GLY A 93 10.46 2.27 16.20
CA GLY A 93 9.51 3.05 15.41
C GLY A 93 9.76 2.99 13.90
N GLU A 94 10.94 2.59 13.44
CA GLU A 94 11.26 2.51 12.02
C GLU A 94 10.57 1.33 11.34
N ILE A 95 10.21 1.51 10.07
CA ILE A 95 9.67 0.45 9.21
C ILE A 95 10.81 -0.10 8.35
N LEU A 96 11.13 -1.37 8.53
CA LEU A 96 11.99 -2.13 7.63
C LEU A 96 11.17 -2.59 6.43
N ILE A 97 11.71 -2.37 5.24
CA ILE A 97 11.09 -2.72 3.97
C ILE A 97 12.00 -3.73 3.28
N GLY A 98 11.49 -4.94 3.04
CA GLY A 98 12.18 -5.92 2.21
C GLY A 98 11.70 -5.81 0.77
N SER A 99 12.63 -5.59 -0.16
CA SER A 99 12.40 -5.69 -1.60
C SER A 99 12.94 -7.02 -2.13
N ALA A 100 12.46 -7.43 -3.30
CA ALA A 100 13.10 -8.51 -4.05
C ALA A 100 13.70 -7.93 -5.32
N SER A 101 14.98 -7.60 -5.26
CA SER A 101 15.81 -7.40 -6.45
C SER A 101 16.39 -8.76 -6.85
N LEU A 102 16.27 -9.13 -8.11
CA LEU A 102 17.16 -10.10 -8.76
C LEU A 102 18.28 -9.33 -9.47
#